data_AF-A0A915NRZ6-F1
#
_entry.id   AF-A0A915NRZ6-F1
#
_cell.length_a   1.000
_cell.length_b   1.000
_cell.length_c   1.000
_cell.angle_alpha   90.00
_cell.angle_beta   90.00
_cell.angle_gamma   90.00
#
_symmetry.space_group_name_H-M   'P 1'
#
loop_
_entity.id
_entity.type
_entity.pdbx_description
1 polymer ?
#
loop_
_entity_poly.entity_id
_entity_poly.type
_entity_poly.pdbx_seq_one_letter_code
_entity_poly.pdbx_strand_id
1 'polypeptide(L)'
;LDSTKSEFRNISDVVLIDRWIDPLTPMLRQSTFGGVCDELFGIDSRGIIKIPAEESPDDKPDKSKKEEFEEIQLNDQVYEQLQDLSVGGVALKLREIVDELKGEELQRKSLDSVAQYKNFIAKLPNVVVKRKSTGIFMRLAGVVQQRESDDFYRGLLRCEQEIMRNPQHDKIHPFIENSLIEMREINSILRLIILQSLISNDLKSSVLQTYTKLIVQSYGISELKLLLKLQLAGLVKDENFCEKRWDVSYTPGNFNQLIRKYKFVLTDLDELRKTEVKIGKPSLLIRILEEGLQKEWIDFNKTLMETTTENNSNFQQKD
;
A
#
# COMPACT_ATOMS: atom_id res chain seq x y z
N LEU A 1 -16.51 -34.94 -31.91
CA LEU A 1 -17.47 -33.88 -31.56
C LEU A 1 -17.96 -34.20 -30.15
N ASP A 2 -17.44 -33.68 -29.03
CA ASP A 2 -16.57 -32.53 -28.77
C ASP A 2 -15.98 -32.78 -27.36
N SER A 3 -14.77 -33.35 -27.25
CA SER A 3 -14.14 -33.74 -25.97
C SER A 3 -13.32 -32.62 -25.33
N THR A 4 -13.47 -31.39 -25.81
CA THR A 4 -12.69 -30.20 -25.43
C THR A 4 -13.48 -29.23 -24.53
N LYS A 5 -14.65 -29.62 -24.01
CA LYS A 5 -15.57 -28.71 -23.28
C LYS A 5 -15.58 -28.79 -21.75
N SER A 6 -14.57 -29.37 -21.10
CA SER A 6 -14.64 -29.61 -19.64
C SER A 6 -13.38 -29.32 -18.80
N GLU A 7 -12.49 -28.41 -19.21
CA GLU A 7 -11.36 -27.98 -18.36
C GLU A 7 -11.54 -26.59 -17.70
N PHE A 8 -12.66 -25.89 -17.94
CA PHE A 8 -12.90 -24.54 -17.40
C PHE A 8 -13.87 -24.48 -16.20
N ARG A 9 -14.11 -25.57 -15.47
CA ARG A 9 -15.08 -25.60 -14.34
C ARG A 9 -14.44 -25.73 -12.95
N ASN A 10 -13.38 -24.97 -12.65
CA ASN A 10 -12.81 -24.90 -11.30
C ASN A 10 -12.88 -23.48 -10.69
N ILE A 11 -13.89 -22.69 -11.04
CA ILE A 11 -14.19 -21.43 -10.33
C ILE A 11 -15.45 -21.68 -9.50
N SER A 12 -15.32 -21.63 -8.17
CA SER A 12 -16.46 -21.77 -7.26
C SER A 12 -17.28 -20.47 -7.20
N ASP A 13 -16.59 -19.33 -7.05
CA ASP A 13 -17.19 -18.03 -6.77
C ASP A 13 -16.46 -16.90 -7.50
N VAL A 14 -17.20 -15.85 -7.88
CA VAL A 14 -16.66 -14.58 -8.34
C VAL A 14 -17.20 -13.48 -7.44
N VAL A 15 -16.30 -12.77 -6.76
CA VAL A 15 -16.66 -11.69 -5.85
C VAL A 15 -16.27 -10.36 -6.49
N LEU A 16 -17.24 -9.47 -6.66
CA LEU A 16 -17.02 -8.11 -7.15
C LEU A 16 -17.10 -7.16 -5.96
N ILE A 17 -16.01 -6.43 -5.71
CA ILE A 17 -15.95 -5.46 -4.63
C ILE A 17 -15.60 -4.10 -5.19
N ASP A 18 -16.44 -3.11 -4.89
CA ASP A 18 -16.15 -1.72 -5.15
C ASP A 18 -15.07 -1.23 -4.17
N ARG A 19 -13.99 -0.62 -4.68
CA ARG A 19 -12.92 -0.03 -3.87
C ARG A 19 -13.46 0.99 -2.86
N TRP A 20 -14.59 1.64 -3.15
CA TRP A 20 -15.21 2.66 -2.30
C TRP A 20 -15.86 2.09 -1.03
N ILE A 21 -15.93 0.77 -0.88
CA ILE A 21 -16.26 0.16 0.42
C ILE A 21 -15.14 0.33 1.45
N ASP A 22 -13.90 0.55 0.98
CA ASP A 22 -12.72 0.75 1.81
C ASP A 22 -11.76 1.73 1.11
N PRO A 23 -12.07 3.03 1.09
CA PRO A 23 -11.16 4.05 0.56
C PRO A 23 -10.00 4.34 1.51
N LEU A 24 -10.04 3.82 2.74
CA LEU A 24 -9.05 4.08 3.77
C LEU A 24 -7.76 3.27 3.57
N THR A 25 -7.85 1.96 3.31
CA THR A 25 -6.64 1.13 3.18
C THR A 25 -5.63 1.69 2.18
N PRO A 26 -6.02 2.15 0.96
CA PRO A 26 -5.06 2.73 0.02
C PRO A 26 -4.39 4.02 0.51
N MET A 27 -5.00 4.72 1.47
CA MET A 27 -4.42 5.94 2.05
C MET A 27 -3.38 5.63 3.12
N LEU A 28 -3.43 4.45 3.74
CA LEU A 28 -2.42 3.98 4.68
C LEU A 28 -1.13 3.61 3.95
N ARG A 29 0.01 3.92 4.57
CA ARG A 29 1.33 3.51 4.08
C ARG A 29 1.47 1.99 4.14
N GLN A 30 1.91 1.39 3.04
CA GLN A 30 2.19 -0.05 3.00
C GLN A 30 3.40 -0.41 3.89
N SER A 31 3.39 -1.58 4.52
CA SER A 31 4.42 -1.99 5.51
C SER A 31 5.21 -3.24 5.15
N THR A 32 4.83 -3.94 4.09
CA THR A 32 5.60 -5.07 3.54
C THR A 32 6.75 -4.53 2.70
N PHE A 33 7.81 -5.31 2.48
CA PHE A 33 8.96 -4.87 1.70
C PHE A 33 8.57 -4.47 0.28
N GLY A 34 7.74 -5.27 -0.39
CA GLY A 34 7.22 -4.93 -1.71
C GLY A 34 6.38 -3.66 -1.70
N GLY A 35 5.53 -3.50 -0.69
CA GLY A 35 4.72 -2.28 -0.53
C GLY A 35 5.56 -1.05 -0.22
N VAL A 36 6.60 -1.16 0.60
CA VAL A 36 7.52 -0.03 0.88
C VAL A 36 8.35 0.31 -0.36
N CYS A 37 8.77 -0.67 -1.16
CA CYS A 37 9.41 -0.40 -2.45
C CYS A 37 8.48 0.37 -3.38
N ASP A 38 7.20 0.01 -3.45
CA ASP A 38 6.18 0.71 -4.24
C ASP A 38 5.95 2.14 -3.73
N GLU A 39 5.86 2.32 -2.41
CA GLU A 39 5.72 3.63 -1.76
C GLU A 39 6.90 4.58 -2.01
N LEU A 40 8.12 4.05 -2.14
CA LEU A 40 9.33 4.87 -2.30
C LEU A 40 9.71 5.11 -3.76
N PHE A 41 9.49 4.12 -4.63
CA PHE A 41 10.03 4.12 -6.00
C PHE A 41 8.96 3.97 -7.07
N GLY A 42 7.77 3.48 -6.72
CA GLY A 42 6.72 3.10 -7.66
C GLY A 42 7.10 1.86 -8.46
N ILE A 43 6.33 0.78 -8.32
CA ILE A 43 6.51 -0.43 -9.14
C ILE A 43 5.74 -0.24 -10.45
N ASP A 44 6.44 -0.30 -11.57
CA ASP A 44 5.79 -0.20 -12.88
C ASP A 44 5.01 -1.49 -13.23
N SER A 45 4.23 -1.45 -14.33
CA SER A 45 3.42 -2.59 -14.78
C SER A 45 4.22 -3.84 -15.18
N ARG A 46 5.55 -3.73 -15.31
CA ARG A 46 6.46 -4.83 -15.60
C ARG A 46 7.10 -5.38 -14.33
N GLY A 47 6.82 -4.79 -13.16
CA GLY A 47 7.46 -5.14 -11.90
C GLY A 47 8.87 -4.57 -11.76
N ILE A 48 9.14 -3.40 -12.35
CA ILE A 48 10.45 -2.74 -12.28
C ILE A 48 10.35 -1.48 -11.41
N ILE A 49 11.38 -1.26 -10.57
CA ILE A 49 11.60 -0.01 -9.85
C ILE A 49 12.85 0.69 -10.38
N LYS A 50 12.88 2.02 -10.24
CA LYS A 50 14.01 2.88 -10.62
C LYS A 50 14.60 3.54 -9.39
N ILE A 51 15.88 3.32 -9.15
CA ILE A 51 16.59 3.87 -7.99
C ILE A 51 17.67 4.82 -8.49
N PRO A 52 17.85 6.01 -7.89
CA PRO A 52 18.93 6.91 -8.28
C PRO A 52 20.28 6.20 -8.22
N ALA A 53 21.08 6.32 -9.29
CA ALA A 53 22.36 5.60 -9.38
C ALA A 53 23.34 5.96 -8.23
N GLU A 54 23.19 7.15 -7.64
CA GLU A 54 23.97 7.62 -6.48
C GLU A 54 23.67 6.84 -5.18
N GLU A 55 22.49 6.24 -5.09
CA GLU A 55 22.07 5.42 -3.96
C GLU A 55 22.46 3.95 -4.14
N SER A 56 23.09 3.59 -5.27
CA SER A 56 23.64 2.25 -5.51
C SER A 56 25.05 2.10 -4.91
N PRO A 57 25.27 1.20 -3.94
CA PRO A 57 26.55 1.12 -3.20
C PRO A 57 27.77 0.58 -3.98
N ASP A 58 27.62 -0.07 -5.14
CA ASP A 58 28.73 -0.75 -5.85
C ASP A 58 28.57 -0.61 -7.39
N ASP A 59 29.28 0.29 -8.03
CA ASP A 59 30.63 0.11 -8.59
C ASP A 59 30.99 1.42 -9.31
N LYS A 60 32.29 1.74 -9.40
CA LYS A 60 32.77 2.97 -10.07
C LYS A 60 31.96 3.20 -11.34
N PRO A 61 31.30 4.36 -11.54
CA PRO A 61 30.61 4.61 -12.77
C PRO A 61 31.64 4.44 -13.86
N ASP A 62 31.46 3.43 -14.71
CA ASP A 62 32.12 3.41 -15.99
C ASP A 62 31.63 4.71 -16.64
N LYS A 63 32.48 5.75 -16.60
CA LYS A 63 32.12 7.13 -16.97
C LYS A 63 31.65 7.25 -18.42
N SER A 64 31.63 6.13 -19.14
CA SER A 64 31.11 5.92 -20.48
C SER A 64 29.57 5.79 -20.54
N LYS A 65 28.86 5.47 -19.44
CA LYS A 65 27.38 5.48 -19.39
C LYS A 65 26.86 6.12 -18.11
N LYS A 66 26.47 7.40 -18.20
CA LYS A 66 25.72 8.11 -17.16
C LYS A 66 24.24 7.72 -17.23
N GLU A 67 23.89 6.54 -16.75
CA GLU A 67 22.47 6.26 -16.47
C GLU A 67 22.11 6.91 -15.13
N GLU A 68 21.05 7.72 -15.12
CA GLU A 68 20.59 8.47 -13.93
C GLU A 68 19.97 7.54 -12.87
N PHE A 69 19.44 6.40 -13.32
CA PHE A 69 18.74 5.42 -12.49
C PHE A 69 19.22 4.00 -12.78
N GLU A 70 19.31 3.17 -11.74
CA GLU A 70 19.43 1.72 -11.83
C GLU A 70 18.01 1.11 -11.85
N GLU A 71 17.75 0.25 -12.83
CA GLU A 71 16.49 -0.51 -12.92
C GLU A 71 16.64 -1.85 -12.17
N ILE A 72 15.74 -2.11 -11.22
CA ILE A 72 15.68 -3.38 -10.48
C ILE A 72 14.36 -4.08 -10.79
N GLN A 73 14.45 -5.35 -11.19
CA GLN A 73 13.32 -6.22 -11.46
C GLN A 73 12.85 -6.94 -10.18
N LEU A 74 11.56 -6.85 -9.87
CA LEU A 74 10.92 -7.39 -8.66
C LEU A 74 9.99 -8.57 -8.99
N ASN A 75 10.52 -9.63 -9.61
CA ASN A 75 9.70 -10.81 -9.97
C ASN A 75 10.46 -12.15 -9.92
N ASP A 76 11.63 -12.18 -9.29
CA ASP A 76 12.41 -13.41 -9.16
C ASP A 76 12.12 -14.18 -7.86
N GLN A 77 12.66 -15.40 -7.76
CA GLN A 77 12.45 -16.30 -6.64
C GLN A 77 13.00 -15.79 -5.30
N VAL A 78 13.95 -14.85 -5.33
CA VAL A 78 14.45 -14.21 -4.11
C VAL A 78 13.41 -13.18 -3.67
N TYR A 79 12.96 -12.31 -4.58
CA TYR A 79 11.92 -11.32 -4.28
C TYR A 79 10.63 -11.95 -3.73
N GLU A 80 10.19 -13.08 -4.29
CA GLU A 80 8.98 -13.80 -3.84
C GLU A 80 9.05 -14.17 -2.34
N GLN A 81 10.25 -14.45 -1.84
CA GLN A 81 10.48 -14.76 -0.41
C GLN A 81 10.56 -13.52 0.47
N LEU A 82 10.75 -12.32 -0.11
CA LEU A 82 10.99 -11.07 0.59
C LEU A 82 9.78 -10.13 0.60
N GLN A 83 9.00 -10.11 -0.48
CA GLN A 83 7.99 -9.08 -0.75
C GLN A 83 6.97 -8.88 0.37
N ASP A 84 6.56 -9.97 1.06
CA ASP A 84 5.55 -9.95 2.11
C ASP A 84 6.14 -9.77 3.53
N LEU A 85 7.47 -9.70 3.65
CA LEU A 85 8.15 -9.51 4.94
C LEU A 85 8.17 -8.04 5.32
N SER A 86 8.33 -7.74 6.61
CA SER A 86 8.70 -6.40 7.04
C SER A 86 10.13 -6.07 6.60
N VAL A 87 10.49 -4.78 6.54
CA VAL A 87 11.86 -4.35 6.22
C VAL A 87 12.90 -5.00 7.15
N GLY A 88 12.58 -5.15 8.44
CA GLY A 88 13.42 -5.87 9.40
C GLY A 88 13.51 -7.38 9.12
N GLY A 89 12.40 -8.01 8.73
CA GLY A 89 12.35 -9.42 8.36
C GLY A 89 13.16 -9.75 7.10
N VAL A 90 13.22 -8.84 6.13
CA VAL A 90 14.03 -8.98 4.91
C VAL A 90 15.50 -9.15 5.24
N ALA A 91 16.04 -8.40 6.20
CA ALA A 91 17.45 -8.51 6.59
C ALA A 91 17.78 -9.91 7.16
N LEU A 92 16.86 -10.49 7.95
CA LEU A 92 17.00 -11.85 8.47
C LEU A 92 16.90 -12.88 7.34
N LYS A 93 15.90 -12.74 6.46
CA LYS A 93 15.69 -13.68 5.36
C LYS A 93 16.85 -13.69 4.36
N LEU A 94 17.40 -12.53 4.03
CA LEU A 94 18.58 -12.42 3.18
C LEU A 94 19.80 -13.09 3.83
N ARG A 95 19.97 -13.00 5.15
CA ARG A 95 21.04 -13.69 5.86
C ARG A 95 20.91 -15.21 5.74
N GLU A 96 19.70 -15.75 5.94
CA GLU A 96 19.42 -17.19 5.73
C GLU A 96 19.80 -17.64 4.32
N ILE A 97 19.38 -16.88 3.30
CA ILE A 97 19.68 -17.16 1.89
C ILE A 97 21.20 -17.13 1.63
N VAL A 98 21.91 -16.15 2.21
CA VAL A 98 23.37 -16.06 2.09
C VAL A 98 24.06 -17.26 2.73
N ASP A 99 23.61 -17.71 3.89
CA ASP A 99 24.22 -18.85 4.58
C ASP A 99 23.90 -20.18 3.87
N GLU A 100 22.72 -20.32 3.27
CA GLU A 100 22.37 -21.43 2.36
C GLU A 100 23.33 -21.47 1.15
N LEU A 101 23.54 -20.33 0.48
CA LEU A 101 24.45 -20.21 -0.66
C LEU A 101 25.90 -20.55 -0.29
N LYS A 102 26.37 -20.13 0.90
CA LYS A 102 27.70 -20.53 1.41
C LYS A 102 27.77 -22.04 1.67
N GLY A 103 26.71 -22.63 2.21
CA GLY A 103 26.61 -24.07 2.43
C GLY A 103 26.73 -24.87 1.14
N GLU A 104 26.03 -24.45 0.08
CA GLU A 104 26.12 -25.05 -1.26
C GLU A 104 27.53 -24.93 -1.86
N GLU A 105 28.22 -23.80 -1.64
CA GLU A 105 29.60 -23.58 -2.07
C GLU A 105 30.60 -24.47 -1.32
N LEU A 106 30.36 -24.73 -0.03
CA LEU A 106 31.17 -25.68 0.76
C LEU A 106 30.94 -27.13 0.32
N GLN A 107 29.70 -27.52 0.04
CA GLN A 107 29.38 -28.86 -0.46
C GLN A 107 30.10 -29.17 -1.77
N ARG A 108 30.31 -28.17 -2.64
CA ARG A 108 31.12 -28.31 -3.86
C ARG A 108 32.53 -28.83 -3.57
N LYS A 109 33.13 -28.42 -2.45
CA LYS A 109 34.50 -28.80 -2.06
C LYS A 109 34.60 -30.22 -1.51
N SER A 110 33.48 -30.83 -1.14
CA SER A 110 33.39 -32.17 -0.54
C SER A 110 32.73 -33.20 -1.47
N LEU A 111 32.73 -32.98 -2.79
CA LEU A 111 32.15 -33.92 -3.76
C LEU A 111 33.20 -34.98 -4.12
N ASP A 112 32.92 -36.25 -3.80
CA ASP A 112 33.87 -37.36 -3.96
C ASP A 112 33.50 -38.33 -5.11
N SER A 113 32.38 -38.08 -5.80
CA SER A 113 31.89 -38.94 -6.89
C SER A 113 31.51 -38.16 -8.15
N VAL A 114 31.76 -38.76 -9.32
CA VAL A 114 31.38 -38.23 -10.64
C VAL A 114 29.87 -37.97 -10.74
N ALA A 115 29.04 -38.82 -10.11
CA ALA A 115 27.58 -38.63 -10.10
C ALA A 115 27.16 -37.39 -9.29
N GLN A 116 27.80 -37.15 -8.14
CA GLN A 116 27.57 -35.97 -7.31
C GLN A 116 28.03 -34.69 -8.04
N TYR A 117 29.15 -34.75 -8.74
CA TYR A 117 29.66 -33.64 -9.54
C TYR A 117 28.72 -33.28 -10.69
N LYS A 118 28.18 -34.26 -11.42
CA LYS A 118 27.19 -34.04 -12.49
C LYS A 118 25.93 -33.35 -11.95
N ASN A 119 25.40 -33.81 -10.82
CA ASN A 119 24.23 -33.21 -10.18
C ASN A 119 24.49 -31.76 -9.73
N PHE A 120 25.70 -31.46 -9.24
CA PHE A 120 26.09 -30.11 -8.85
C PHE A 120 26.19 -29.16 -10.06
N ILE A 121 26.83 -29.58 -11.16
CA ILE A 121 26.92 -28.78 -12.40
C ILE A 121 25.53 -28.40 -12.90
N ALA A 122 24.56 -29.32 -12.83
CA ALA A 122 23.20 -29.07 -13.25
C ALA A 122 22.50 -27.95 -12.43
N LYS A 123 22.86 -27.79 -11.15
CA LYS A 123 22.29 -26.76 -10.25
C LYS A 123 23.02 -25.43 -10.30
N LEU A 124 24.31 -25.43 -10.68
CA LEU A 124 25.18 -24.27 -10.63
C LEU A 124 24.62 -22.99 -11.29
N PRO A 125 23.95 -23.03 -12.46
CA PRO A 125 23.34 -21.84 -13.05
C PRO A 125 22.34 -21.16 -12.10
N ASN A 126 21.50 -21.95 -11.43
CA ASN A 126 20.51 -21.43 -10.49
C ASN A 126 21.18 -20.80 -9.26
N VAL A 127 22.27 -21.41 -8.76
CA VAL A 127 23.06 -20.88 -7.64
C VAL A 127 23.65 -19.51 -7.99
N VAL A 128 24.20 -19.37 -9.21
CA VAL A 128 24.77 -18.10 -9.69
C VAL A 128 23.70 -17.01 -9.82
N VAL A 129 22.54 -17.35 -10.40
CA VAL A 129 21.41 -16.42 -10.54
C VAL A 129 20.88 -15.99 -9.16
N LYS A 130 20.65 -16.95 -8.25
CA LYS A 130 20.20 -16.69 -6.88
C LYS A 130 21.20 -15.81 -6.14
N ARG A 131 22.51 -16.08 -6.22
CA ARG A 131 23.56 -15.25 -5.61
C ARG A 131 23.56 -13.81 -6.12
N LYS A 132 23.44 -13.62 -7.44
CA LYS A 132 23.37 -12.27 -8.03
C LYS A 132 22.13 -11.52 -7.54
N SER A 133 20.97 -12.18 -7.58
CA SER A 133 19.71 -11.63 -7.11
C SER A 133 19.74 -11.26 -5.63
N THR A 134 20.22 -12.15 -4.75
CA THR A 134 20.42 -11.86 -3.32
C THR A 134 21.29 -10.62 -3.12
N GLY A 135 22.36 -10.45 -3.88
CA GLY A 135 23.21 -9.25 -3.83
C GLY A 135 22.45 -7.97 -4.18
N ILE A 136 21.59 -8.00 -5.20
CA ILE A 136 20.73 -6.87 -5.58
C ILE A 136 19.77 -6.52 -4.43
N PHE A 137 19.07 -7.52 -3.88
CA PHE A 137 18.09 -7.31 -2.81
C PHE A 137 18.71 -6.88 -1.48
N MET A 138 19.95 -7.30 -1.18
CA MET A 138 20.70 -6.76 -0.04
C MET A 138 20.97 -5.27 -0.17
N ARG A 139 21.36 -4.81 -1.37
CA ARG A 139 21.56 -3.36 -1.61
C ARG A 139 20.24 -2.60 -1.54
N LEU A 140 19.20 -3.11 -2.22
CA LEU A 140 17.86 -2.52 -2.17
C LEU A 140 17.34 -2.38 -0.73
N ALA A 141 17.49 -3.43 0.09
CA ALA A 141 17.08 -3.38 1.50
C ALA A 141 17.83 -2.30 2.29
N GLY A 142 19.11 -2.06 1.98
CA GLY A 142 19.89 -0.96 2.55
C GLY A 142 19.34 0.41 2.19
N VAL A 143 19.04 0.64 0.90
CA VAL A 143 18.46 1.91 0.43
C VAL A 143 17.08 2.16 1.05
N VAL A 144 16.21 1.14 1.05
CA VAL A 144 14.88 1.21 1.68
C VAL A 144 15.00 1.56 3.16
N GLN A 145 15.89 0.90 3.89
CA GLN A 145 16.12 1.17 5.31
C GLN A 145 16.61 2.61 5.56
N GLN A 146 17.48 3.13 4.70
CA GLN A 146 17.96 4.51 4.79
C GLN A 146 16.83 5.52 4.58
N ARG A 147 16.00 5.34 3.54
CA ARG A 147 14.86 6.21 3.24
C ARG A 147 13.81 6.18 4.36
N GLU A 148 13.48 4.99 4.86
CA GLU A 148 12.55 4.82 6.00
C GLU A 148 13.06 5.45 7.31
N SER A 149 14.37 5.70 7.42
CA SER A 149 14.98 6.33 8.59
C SER A 149 14.94 7.86 8.56
N ASP A 150 14.58 8.47 7.43
CA ASP A 150 14.41 9.92 7.32
C ASP A 150 13.27 10.42 8.22
N ASP A 151 13.45 11.61 8.79
CA ASP A 151 12.53 12.18 9.79
C ASP A 151 11.11 12.35 9.26
N PHE A 152 10.94 12.64 7.97
CA PHE A 152 9.62 12.79 7.38
C PHE A 152 8.90 11.47 7.22
N TYR A 153 9.55 10.42 6.71
CA TYR A 153 8.89 9.11 6.58
C TYR A 153 8.57 8.51 7.94
N ARG A 154 9.43 8.71 8.95
CA ARG A 154 9.12 8.36 10.34
C ARG A 154 7.94 9.17 10.89
N GLY A 155 7.91 10.47 10.59
CA GLY A 155 6.83 11.37 10.99
C GLY A 155 5.50 11.05 10.32
N LEU A 156 5.50 10.70 9.03
CA LEU A 156 4.32 10.25 8.27
C LEU A 156 3.66 9.07 8.97
N LEU A 157 4.45 8.03 9.29
CA LEU A 157 3.94 6.85 9.97
C LEU A 157 3.40 7.17 11.37
N ARG A 158 4.11 8.01 12.14
CA ARG A 158 3.63 8.44 13.47
C ARG A 158 2.31 9.20 13.36
N CYS A 159 2.22 10.16 12.45
CA CYS A 159 1.02 10.95 12.22
C CYS A 159 -0.16 10.07 11.78
N GLU A 160 0.08 9.12 10.87
CA GLU A 160 -0.91 8.13 10.46
C GLU A 160 -1.45 7.36 11.67
N GLN A 161 -0.57 6.83 12.52
CA GLN A 161 -0.97 6.10 13.72
C GLN A 161 -1.73 6.98 14.72
N GLU A 162 -1.31 8.23 14.92
CA GLU A 162 -1.98 9.19 15.80
C GLU A 162 -3.41 9.46 15.32
N ILE A 163 -3.58 9.73 14.02
CA ILE A 163 -4.88 9.93 13.39
C ILE A 163 -5.75 8.68 13.54
N MET A 164 -5.21 7.48 13.29
CA MET A 164 -5.96 6.22 13.41
C MET A 164 -6.43 5.95 14.85
N ARG A 165 -5.62 6.30 15.87
CA ARG A 165 -5.96 6.08 17.28
C ARG A 165 -6.91 7.15 17.83
N ASN A 166 -6.71 8.41 17.45
CA ASN A 166 -7.51 9.53 17.95
C ASN A 166 -7.66 10.61 16.85
N PRO A 167 -8.64 10.43 15.96
CA PRO A 167 -8.87 11.35 14.85
C PRO A 167 -9.49 12.65 15.36
N GLN A 168 -8.70 13.73 15.41
CA GLN A 168 -9.18 15.05 15.83
C GLN A 168 -9.75 15.82 14.63
N HIS A 169 -11.07 15.85 14.46
CA HIS A 169 -11.72 16.47 13.30
C HIS A 169 -11.66 18.02 13.27
N ASP A 170 -11.44 18.65 14.42
CA ASP A 170 -11.58 20.08 14.69
C ASP A 170 -10.24 20.78 14.90
N LYS A 171 -9.14 20.04 14.81
CA LYS A 171 -7.77 20.55 15.01
C LYS A 171 -6.91 20.28 13.79
N ILE A 172 -6.03 21.24 13.53
CA ILE A 172 -4.94 21.12 12.57
C ILE A 172 -3.90 20.19 13.21
N HIS A 173 -3.46 19.16 12.48
CA HIS A 173 -2.42 18.27 12.95
C HIS A 173 -1.04 18.94 12.78
N PRO A 174 -0.23 19.12 13.84
CA PRO A 174 1.02 19.87 13.76
C PRO A 174 2.01 19.30 12.72
N PHE A 175 2.10 17.97 12.62
CA PHE A 175 2.94 17.33 11.61
C PHE A 175 2.49 17.64 10.16
N ILE A 176 1.18 17.65 9.89
CA ILE A 176 0.63 17.99 8.56
C ILE A 176 0.93 19.46 8.25
N GLU A 177 0.66 20.36 9.20
CA GLU A 177 0.93 21.79 9.05
C GLU A 177 2.42 22.07 8.75
N ASN A 178 3.32 21.54 9.58
CA ASN A 178 4.75 21.73 9.39
C ASN A 178 5.23 21.13 8.06
N SER A 179 4.73 19.95 7.66
CA SER A 179 5.10 19.33 6.39
C SER A 179 4.66 20.16 5.17
N LEU A 180 3.49 20.82 5.25
CA LEU A 180 3.03 21.76 4.21
C LEU A 180 3.90 23.01 4.17
N ILE A 181 4.28 23.55 5.34
CA ILE A 181 5.14 24.74 5.45
C ILE A 181 6.54 24.45 4.90
N GLU A 182 7.09 23.28 5.20
CA GLU A 182 8.39 22.81 4.73
C GLU A 182 8.38 22.36 3.25
N MET A 183 7.24 22.43 2.57
CA MET A 183 7.06 22.03 1.17
C MET A 183 7.51 20.57 0.92
N ARG A 184 7.19 19.66 1.86
CA ARG A 184 7.47 18.22 1.71
C ARG A 184 6.57 17.59 0.65
N GLU A 185 6.71 16.29 0.43
CA GLU A 185 5.98 15.58 -0.63
C GLU A 185 4.44 15.67 -0.45
N ILE A 186 3.76 16.36 -1.36
CA ILE A 186 2.34 16.72 -1.20
C ILE A 186 1.38 15.52 -1.19
N ASN A 187 1.65 14.48 -1.98
CA ASN A 187 0.76 13.32 -2.07
C ASN A 187 0.70 12.57 -0.73
N SER A 188 1.85 12.38 -0.08
CA SER A 188 1.94 11.80 1.26
C SER A 188 1.18 12.64 2.31
N ILE A 189 1.23 13.97 2.21
CA ILE A 189 0.49 14.85 3.12
C ILE A 189 -1.02 14.81 2.84
N LEU A 190 -1.45 14.83 1.58
CA LEU A 190 -2.86 14.71 1.19
C LEU A 190 -3.47 13.40 1.68
N ARG A 191 -2.73 12.28 1.63
CA ARG A 191 -3.16 11.00 2.20
C ARG A 191 -3.46 11.11 3.69
N LEU A 192 -2.65 11.82 4.47
CA LEU A 192 -2.91 12.06 5.89
C LEU A 192 -4.17 12.91 6.12
N ILE A 193 -4.39 13.94 5.30
CA ILE A 193 -5.61 14.77 5.37
C ILE A 193 -6.85 13.93 5.04
N ILE A 194 -6.78 13.08 4.01
CA ILE A 194 -7.84 12.14 3.64
C ILE A 194 -8.11 11.17 4.80
N LEU A 195 -7.07 10.58 5.39
CA LEU A 195 -7.22 9.71 6.55
C LEU A 195 -7.94 10.42 7.70
N GLN A 196 -7.48 11.63 8.05
CA GLN A 196 -8.12 12.44 9.09
C GLN A 196 -9.61 12.64 8.79
N SER A 197 -9.96 13.00 7.56
CA SER A 197 -11.35 13.18 7.13
C SER A 197 -12.17 11.88 7.22
N LEU A 198 -11.68 10.79 6.66
CA LEU A 198 -12.42 9.52 6.58
C LEU A 198 -12.70 8.93 7.97
N ILE A 199 -11.74 9.00 8.90
CA ILE A 199 -11.87 8.39 10.22
C ILE A 199 -12.70 9.29 11.15
N SER A 200 -12.59 10.61 11.00
CA SER A 200 -13.41 11.57 11.75
C SER A 200 -14.86 11.66 11.28
N ASN A 201 -15.22 11.08 10.12
CA ASN A 201 -16.45 11.39 9.39
C ASN A 201 -16.56 12.90 9.12
N ASP A 202 -15.61 13.41 8.33
CA ASP A 202 -15.46 14.78 7.87
C ASP A 202 -14.65 15.68 8.83
N LEU A 203 -14.09 16.76 8.28
CA LEU A 203 -13.33 17.77 9.01
C LEU A 203 -14.21 18.97 9.39
N LYS A 204 -13.83 19.69 10.44
CA LYS A 204 -14.41 21.02 10.68
C LYS A 204 -14.04 21.96 9.53
N SER A 205 -14.97 22.83 9.13
CA SER A 205 -14.76 23.74 7.97
C SER A 205 -13.50 24.61 8.12
N SER A 206 -13.23 25.08 9.34
CA SER A 206 -12.04 25.87 9.65
C SER A 206 -10.72 25.11 9.46
N VAL A 207 -10.73 23.79 9.72
CA VAL A 207 -9.56 22.92 9.54
C VAL A 207 -9.29 22.74 8.06
N LEU A 208 -10.31 22.34 7.28
CA LEU A 208 -10.17 22.16 5.84
C LEU A 208 -9.78 23.46 5.13
N GLN A 209 -10.35 24.60 5.52
CA GLN A 209 -9.94 25.91 5.00
C GLN A 209 -8.47 26.23 5.31
N THR A 210 -7.99 25.90 6.50
CA THR A 210 -6.58 26.12 6.85
C THR A 210 -5.64 25.23 6.03
N TYR A 211 -5.93 23.93 5.93
CA TYR A 211 -5.17 23.03 5.06
C TYR A 211 -5.18 23.50 3.61
N THR A 212 -6.34 23.90 3.09
CA THR A 212 -6.48 24.43 1.72
C THR A 212 -5.59 25.66 1.51
N LYS A 213 -5.60 26.59 2.47
CA LYS A 213 -4.77 27.79 2.42
C LYS A 213 -3.29 27.45 2.41
N LEU A 214 -2.84 26.56 3.29
CA LEU A 214 -1.44 26.12 3.35
C LEU A 214 -1.02 25.41 2.05
N ILE A 215 -1.87 24.52 1.52
CA ILE A 215 -1.60 23.82 0.25
C ILE A 215 -1.44 24.84 -0.90
N VAL A 216 -2.35 25.80 -1.04
CA VAL A 216 -2.27 26.80 -2.11
C VAL A 216 -1.08 27.74 -1.94
N GLN A 217 -0.76 28.12 -0.70
CA GLN A 217 0.38 29.01 -0.42
C GLN A 217 1.73 28.32 -0.65
N SER A 218 1.87 27.04 -0.29
CA SER A 218 3.10 26.29 -0.44
C SER A 218 3.28 25.68 -1.84
N TYR A 219 2.24 25.12 -2.44
CA TYR A 219 2.36 24.35 -3.70
C TYR A 219 1.69 25.02 -4.90
N GLY A 220 0.94 26.09 -4.67
CA GLY A 220 0.26 26.85 -5.71
C GLY A 220 -1.16 26.38 -6.01
N ILE A 221 -1.84 27.14 -6.87
CA ILE A 221 -3.26 26.95 -7.19
C ILE A 221 -3.56 25.67 -7.97
N SER A 222 -2.55 25.04 -8.58
CA SER A 222 -2.70 23.75 -9.25
C SER A 222 -3.17 22.66 -8.28
N GLU A 223 -2.63 22.64 -7.05
CA GLU A 223 -2.99 21.65 -6.04
C GLU A 223 -4.40 21.83 -5.48
N LEU A 224 -4.96 23.04 -5.56
CA LEU A 224 -6.38 23.25 -5.25
C LEU A 224 -7.27 22.40 -6.15
N LYS A 225 -6.92 22.23 -7.43
CA LYS A 225 -7.70 21.39 -8.35
C LYS A 225 -7.67 19.92 -7.92
N LEU A 226 -6.54 19.44 -7.41
CA LEU A 226 -6.42 18.10 -6.88
C LEU A 226 -7.29 17.94 -5.63
N LEU A 227 -7.21 18.88 -4.69
CA LEU A 227 -8.05 18.88 -3.48
C LEU A 227 -9.55 18.88 -3.83
N LEU A 228 -10.00 19.72 -4.76
CA LEU A 228 -11.39 19.74 -5.22
C LEU A 228 -11.84 18.39 -5.81
N LYS A 229 -10.98 17.71 -6.57
CA LYS A 229 -11.27 16.36 -7.08
C LYS A 229 -11.39 15.34 -5.94
N LEU A 230 -10.57 15.44 -4.90
CA LEU A 230 -10.68 14.61 -3.70
C LEU A 230 -12.00 14.85 -2.96
N GLN A 231 -12.48 16.11 -2.92
CA GLN A 231 -13.79 16.44 -2.38
C GLN A 231 -14.93 15.87 -3.23
N LEU A 232 -14.84 15.99 -4.56
CA LEU A 232 -15.81 15.38 -5.50
C LEU A 232 -15.83 13.85 -5.41
N ALA A 233 -14.70 13.22 -5.06
CA ALA A 233 -14.60 11.79 -4.80
C ALA A 233 -15.11 11.36 -3.41
N GLY A 234 -15.54 12.31 -2.57
CA GLY A 234 -16.01 12.06 -1.21
C GLY A 234 -14.91 11.70 -0.20
N LEU A 235 -13.63 11.88 -0.56
CA LEU A 235 -12.48 11.49 0.27
C LEU A 235 -12.11 12.54 1.33
N VAL A 236 -12.34 13.83 1.02
CA VAL A 236 -12.13 14.94 1.96
C VAL A 236 -13.38 15.79 1.96
N LYS A 237 -14.00 15.96 3.12
CA LYS A 237 -15.22 16.76 3.26
C LYS A 237 -15.12 17.64 4.50
N ASP A 238 -15.84 18.75 4.48
CA ASP A 238 -16.12 19.49 5.70
C ASP A 238 -17.53 19.20 6.22
N GLU A 239 -17.79 19.58 7.47
CA GLU A 239 -19.10 19.42 8.13
C GLU A 239 -20.27 20.12 7.39
N ASN A 240 -19.98 21.09 6.51
CA ASN A 240 -20.97 21.83 5.72
C ASN A 240 -21.14 21.24 4.31
N PHE A 241 -20.44 20.14 4.01
CA PHE A 241 -20.42 19.54 2.69
C PHE A 241 -21.80 18.98 2.34
N CYS A 242 -22.40 19.53 1.28
CA CYS A 242 -23.71 19.10 0.81
C CYS A 242 -23.54 18.26 -0.46
N GLU A 243 -23.63 16.94 -0.33
CA GLU A 243 -23.42 15.98 -1.43
C GLU A 243 -24.26 16.29 -2.68
N LYS A 244 -25.52 16.74 -2.48
CA LYS A 244 -26.42 17.17 -3.57
C LYS A 244 -25.92 18.40 -4.34
N ARG A 245 -25.19 19.30 -3.69
CA ARG A 245 -24.61 20.49 -4.34
C ARG A 245 -23.32 20.18 -5.09
N TRP A 246 -22.59 19.17 -4.63
CA TRP A 246 -21.30 18.78 -5.17
C TRP A 246 -21.38 17.68 -6.24
N ASP A 247 -22.58 17.13 -6.49
CA ASP A 247 -22.81 16.03 -7.44
C ASP A 247 -21.88 14.83 -7.18
N VAL A 248 -21.70 14.49 -5.90
CA VAL A 248 -20.84 13.37 -5.50
C VAL A 248 -21.54 12.07 -5.85
N SER A 249 -21.01 11.37 -6.86
CA SER A 249 -21.58 10.10 -7.32
C SER A 249 -21.26 8.92 -6.39
N TYR A 250 -20.25 9.06 -5.53
CA TYR A 250 -19.74 7.97 -4.69
C TYR A 250 -19.29 8.49 -3.32
N THR A 251 -20.23 8.65 -2.38
CA THR A 251 -19.88 8.98 -1.00
C THR A 251 -19.47 7.70 -0.25
N PRO A 252 -18.27 7.65 0.36
CA PRO A 252 -17.91 6.56 1.25
C PRO A 252 -18.91 6.38 2.39
N GLY A 253 -19.22 5.14 2.73
CA GLY A 253 -20.01 4.83 3.93
C GLY A 253 -19.30 5.26 5.21
N ASN A 254 -20.04 5.34 6.32
CA ASN A 254 -19.49 5.75 7.61
C ASN A 254 -18.39 4.77 8.07
N PHE A 255 -17.13 5.22 8.00
CA PHE A 255 -15.98 4.34 8.20
C PHE A 255 -15.93 3.77 9.62
N ASN A 256 -16.34 4.55 10.63
CA ASN A 256 -16.43 4.08 12.01
C ASN A 256 -17.40 2.91 12.19
N GLN A 257 -18.50 2.88 11.41
CA GLN A 257 -19.41 1.74 11.41
C GLN A 257 -18.76 0.50 10.79
N LEU A 258 -18.01 0.67 9.69
CA LEU A 258 -17.27 -0.41 9.04
C LEU A 258 -16.17 -0.98 9.94
N ILE A 259 -15.40 -0.13 10.62
CA ILE A 259 -14.40 -0.54 11.61
C ILE A 259 -15.03 -1.44 12.67
N ARG A 260 -16.16 -1.01 13.25
CA ARG A 260 -16.86 -1.77 14.30
C ARG A 260 -17.42 -3.08 13.77
N LYS A 261 -18.05 -3.06 12.60
CA LYS A 261 -18.66 -4.23 11.96
C LYS A 261 -17.61 -5.31 11.70
N TYR A 262 -16.54 -4.95 11.01
CA TYR A 262 -15.49 -5.88 10.57
C TYR A 262 -14.36 -6.05 11.59
N LYS A 263 -14.55 -5.55 12.83
CA LYS A 263 -13.59 -5.60 13.93
C LYS A 263 -12.18 -5.20 13.47
N PHE A 264 -12.12 -4.14 12.69
CA PHE A 264 -10.87 -3.61 12.17
C PHE A 264 -10.07 -3.01 13.32
N VAL A 265 -9.13 -3.79 13.86
CA VAL A 265 -8.18 -3.31 14.87
C VAL A 265 -6.85 -3.13 14.17
N LEU A 266 -6.30 -1.91 14.22
CA LEU A 266 -4.90 -1.73 13.89
C LEU A 266 -4.10 -2.41 15.01
N THR A 267 -3.52 -3.57 14.73
CA THR A 267 -2.48 -4.12 15.60
C THR A 267 -1.39 -3.07 15.72
N ASP A 268 -0.87 -2.87 16.92
CA ASP A 268 0.13 -1.84 17.17
C ASP A 268 1.32 -2.05 16.23
N LEU A 269 1.56 -1.12 15.31
CA LEU A 269 2.54 -1.30 14.23
C LEU A 269 3.97 -1.45 14.79
N ASP A 270 4.19 -0.95 16.00
CA ASP A 270 5.43 -1.13 16.74
C ASP A 270 5.58 -2.56 17.32
N GLU A 271 4.48 -3.29 17.54
CA GLU A 271 4.52 -4.73 17.84
C GLU A 271 4.77 -5.55 16.57
N LEU A 272 4.18 -5.16 15.43
CA LEU A 272 4.41 -5.81 14.14
C LEU A 272 5.85 -5.68 13.65
N ARG A 273 6.52 -4.55 13.95
CA ARG A 273 7.96 -4.35 13.70
C ARG A 273 8.84 -5.30 14.52
N LYS A 274 8.38 -5.78 15.67
CA LYS A 274 9.13 -6.69 16.55
C LYS A 274 8.89 -8.16 16.21
N THR A 275 7.81 -8.48 15.53
CA THR A 275 7.51 -9.85 15.10
C THR A 275 8.13 -10.12 13.73
N GLU A 276 8.86 -11.23 13.58
CA GLU A 276 9.34 -11.78 12.29
C GLU A 276 8.20 -12.21 11.35
N VAL A 277 6.94 -11.84 11.66
CA VAL A 277 5.72 -12.41 11.10
C VAL A 277 5.18 -11.51 9.98
N LYS A 278 4.66 -12.18 8.94
CA LYS A 278 4.00 -11.67 7.71
C LYS A 278 2.74 -10.82 7.96
N ILE A 279 2.81 -9.78 8.78
CA ILE A 279 1.63 -8.97 9.09
C ILE A 279 1.74 -7.64 8.35
N GLY A 280 1.29 -7.65 7.10
CA GLY A 280 0.76 -6.43 6.50
C GLY A 280 -0.33 -5.87 7.40
N LYS A 281 -0.45 -4.54 7.48
CA LYS A 281 -1.58 -3.89 8.16
C LYS A 281 -2.87 -4.62 7.73
N PRO A 282 -3.73 -5.07 8.66
CA PRO A 282 -5.01 -5.63 8.25
C PRO A 282 -5.69 -4.57 7.37
N SER A 283 -6.11 -4.95 6.17
CA SER A 283 -6.92 -4.10 5.30
C SER A 283 -8.38 -4.35 5.62
N LEU A 284 -9.21 -3.30 5.61
CA LEU A 284 -10.65 -3.48 5.80
C LEU A 284 -11.23 -4.37 4.70
N LEU A 285 -10.76 -4.23 3.45
CA LEU A 285 -11.09 -5.13 2.36
C LEU A 285 -10.78 -6.60 2.67
N ILE A 286 -9.62 -6.90 3.27
CA ILE A 286 -9.26 -8.26 3.66
C ILE A 286 -10.22 -8.77 4.75
N ARG A 287 -10.58 -7.95 5.75
CA ARG A 287 -11.57 -8.33 6.78
C ARG A 287 -12.95 -8.61 6.18
N ILE A 288 -13.34 -7.83 5.18
CA ILE A 288 -14.58 -8.02 4.42
C ILE A 288 -14.54 -9.38 3.69
N LEU A 289 -13.42 -9.70 3.04
CA LEU A 289 -13.23 -10.98 2.36
C LEU A 289 -13.23 -12.16 3.34
N GLU A 290 -12.54 -12.04 4.48
CA GLU A 290 -12.51 -13.06 5.54
C GLU A 290 -13.92 -13.35 6.08
N GLU A 291 -14.70 -12.30 6.40
CA GLU A 291 -16.09 -12.47 6.86
C GLU A 291 -16.97 -13.08 5.77
N GLY A 292 -16.81 -12.65 4.52
CA GLY A 292 -17.51 -13.21 3.37
C GLY A 292 -17.26 -14.71 3.21
N LEU A 293 -15.99 -15.13 3.26
CA LEU A 293 -15.60 -16.54 3.20
C LEU A 293 -16.14 -17.33 4.39
N GLN A 294 -16.06 -16.79 5.61
CA GLN A 294 -16.55 -17.46 6.81
C GLN A 294 -18.06 -17.72 6.77
N LYS A 295 -18.81 -16.82 6.10
CA LYS A 295 -20.27 -16.87 5.99
C LYS A 295 -20.75 -17.40 4.65
N GLU A 296 -19.85 -17.92 3.82
CA GLU A 296 -20.16 -18.41 2.46
C GLU A 296 -20.96 -17.38 1.63
N TRP A 297 -20.66 -16.09 1.85
CA TRP A 297 -21.30 -14.96 1.18
C TRP A 297 -22.83 -14.84 1.38
N ILE A 298 -23.43 -15.64 2.26
CA ILE A 298 -24.89 -15.68 2.49
C ILE A 298 -25.43 -14.30 2.88
N ASP A 299 -24.70 -13.59 3.75
CA ASP A 299 -25.06 -12.25 4.24
C ASP A 299 -24.68 -11.12 3.27
N PHE A 300 -23.89 -11.41 2.23
CA PHE A 300 -23.31 -10.40 1.34
C PHE A 300 -24.29 -9.92 0.26
N ASN A 301 -25.44 -10.59 0.12
CA ASN A 301 -26.48 -10.33 -0.87
C ASN A 301 -27.48 -9.22 -0.52
N LYS A 302 -27.16 -8.30 0.38
CA LYS A 302 -27.97 -7.08 0.58
C LYS A 302 -27.11 -5.87 0.29
N THR A 303 -27.02 -5.50 -0.99
CA THR A 303 -26.70 -4.13 -1.36
C THR A 303 -27.65 -3.23 -0.58
N LEU A 304 -27.11 -2.40 0.32
CA LEU A 304 -27.74 -1.21 0.85
C LEU A 304 -27.95 -0.24 -0.33
N MET A 305 -28.84 -0.60 -1.24
CA MET A 305 -29.55 0.39 -2.04
C MET A 305 -30.60 0.92 -1.08
N GLU A 306 -30.23 1.96 -0.33
CA GLU A 306 -31.22 2.74 0.40
C GLU A 306 -32.36 3.09 -0.56
N THR A 307 -33.55 2.65 -0.19
CA THR A 307 -34.82 3.00 -0.79
C THR A 307 -34.89 4.51 -1.01
N THR A 308 -34.65 4.96 -2.23
CA THR A 308 -35.19 6.23 -2.73
C THR A 308 -36.62 5.96 -3.21
N THR A 309 -37.48 5.61 -2.26
CA THR A 309 -38.94 5.59 -2.45
C THR A 309 -39.56 6.43 -1.35
N GLU A 310 -39.60 7.74 -1.59
CA GLU A 310 -40.44 8.79 -0.96
C GLU A 310 -39.95 10.11 -1.60
N ASN A 311 -40.50 10.62 -2.70
CA ASN A 311 -41.85 11.14 -2.85
C ASN A 311 -42.15 11.31 -4.35
N ASN A 312 -43.04 10.49 -4.89
CA ASN A 312 -43.77 10.80 -6.12
C ASN A 312 -45.24 10.36 -5.93
N SER A 313 -45.87 10.95 -4.92
CA SER A 313 -47.32 10.93 -4.75
C SER A 313 -47.81 12.37 -4.71
N ASN A 314 -47.84 13.00 -5.88
CA ASN A 314 -48.71 14.14 -6.18
C ASN A 314 -48.92 14.23 -7.71
N PHE A 315 -49.44 13.15 -8.28
CA PHE A 315 -50.33 13.25 -9.44
C PHE A 315 -51.76 13.25 -8.89
N GLN A 316 -52.25 14.40 -8.46
CA GLN A 316 -53.69 14.64 -8.44
C GLN A 316 -54.09 15.04 -9.86
N GLN A 317 -54.83 14.15 -10.51
CA GLN A 317 -55.74 14.51 -11.59
C GLN A 317 -56.61 15.69 -11.13
N LYS A 318 -56.58 16.76 -11.92
CA LYS A 318 -57.73 17.65 -12.07
C LYS A 318 -58.01 17.78 -13.56
N ASP A 319 -59.24 17.43 -13.90
CA ASP A 319 -59.95 17.91 -15.08
C ASP A 319 -59.96 19.44 -15.15
#